data_AF-H8Z595-F1
#
_entry.id   AF-H8Z595-F1
#
_cell.length_a   1.000
_cell.length_b   1.000
_cell.length_c   1.000
_cell.angle_alpha   90.00
_cell.angle_beta   90.00
_cell.angle_gamma   90.00
#
_symmetry.space_group_name_H-M   'P 1'
#
loop_
_entity.id
_entity.type
_entity.pdbx_description
1 polymer ?
#
loop_
_entity_poly.entity_id
_entity_poly.type
_entity_poly.pdbx_seq_one_letter_code
_entity_poly.pdbx_strand_id
1 'polypeptide(L)'
;MLAFRQALALAPENGRARSNLLFSQAYTAALTPERQRQEAQRWEREVLSAEARAEARRRSFSPAPLRDRRLRLGLISAEFGSHPVGHFLLSWLRALNSERFALYCYPSLERPEPESARFRELADVWLPIDGLSDAQAVQQIRSDKIDVLIETRGHTENNRLGIIARRAAPVQCHYIGYFATTGLTEMDYFIGDAVLIPPEHDSHFTEQVWRLPRTRYAYEPLLQAPTRVGNHTRRDSFASAVSIRDDVKCLV
;
A
#
# COMPACT_ATOMS: atom_id res chain seq x y z
N MET A 1 16.23 18.36 1.74
CA MET A 1 17.08 17.16 1.97
C MET A 1 18.17 17.36 3.03
N LEU A 2 18.93 18.47 3.06
CA LEU A 2 19.98 18.70 4.06
C LEU A 2 19.47 18.59 5.51
N ALA A 3 18.35 19.25 5.82
CA ALA A 3 17.73 19.21 7.15
C ALA A 3 17.40 17.76 7.60
N PHE A 4 16.87 16.91 6.71
CA PHE A 4 16.60 15.51 7.05
C PHE A 4 17.88 14.71 7.29
N ARG A 5 18.95 14.97 6.52
CA ARG A 5 20.25 14.33 6.77
C ARG A 5 20.84 14.75 8.12
N GLN A 6 20.72 16.02 8.49
CA GLN A 6 21.14 16.51 9.81
C GLN A 6 20.33 15.88 10.94
N ALA A 7 19.00 15.78 10.78
CA ALA A 7 18.15 15.09 11.74
C ALA A 7 18.55 13.62 11.91
N LEU A 8 18.84 12.91 10.82
CA LEU A 8 19.27 11.50 10.86
C LEU A 8 20.69 11.29 11.39
N ALA A 9 21.56 12.31 11.34
CA ALA A 9 22.86 12.25 11.99
C ALA A 9 22.74 12.30 13.52
N LEU A 10 21.67 12.91 14.05
CA LEU A 10 21.39 13.01 15.47
C LEU A 10 20.50 11.87 15.99
N ALA A 11 19.53 11.43 15.18
CA ALA A 11 18.58 10.36 15.49
C ALA A 11 18.40 9.44 14.28
N PRO A 12 19.33 8.49 14.04
CA PRO A 12 19.29 7.57 12.90
C PRO A 12 17.99 6.74 12.82
N GLU A 13 17.41 6.42 13.97
CA GLU A 13 16.18 5.63 14.12
C GLU A 13 14.90 6.41 13.78
N ASN A 14 14.99 7.72 13.48
CA ASN A 14 13.84 8.55 13.16
C ASN A 14 13.24 8.18 11.78
N GLY A 15 12.30 7.22 11.80
CA GLY A 15 11.65 6.72 10.60
C GLY A 15 10.88 7.78 9.80
N ARG A 16 10.32 8.81 10.47
CA ARG A 16 9.63 9.91 9.77
C ARG A 16 10.61 10.77 8.99
N ALA A 17 11.73 11.18 9.61
CA ALA A 17 12.77 11.94 8.92
C ALA A 17 13.37 11.16 7.74
N ARG A 18 13.52 9.84 7.90
CA ARG A 18 14.02 8.95 6.85
C ARG A 18 13.05 8.79 5.69
N SER A 19 11.76 8.55 5.97
CA SER A 19 10.72 8.53 4.92
C SER A 19 10.64 9.87 4.19
N ASN A 20 10.70 11.00 4.90
CA ASN A 20 10.70 12.33 4.28
C ASN A 20 11.94 12.58 3.40
N LEU A 21 13.11 12.07 3.80
CA LEU A 21 14.30 12.10 2.95
C LEU A 21 14.08 11.29 1.67
N LEU A 22 13.60 10.05 1.77
CA LEU A 22 13.33 9.17 0.63
C LEU A 22 12.26 9.75 -0.30
N PHE A 23 11.20 10.32 0.25
CA PHE A 23 10.18 11.03 -0.52
C PHE A 23 10.78 12.24 -1.25
N SER A 24 11.61 13.04 -0.58
CA SER A 24 12.28 14.19 -1.20
C SER A 24 13.23 13.79 -2.33
N GLN A 25 13.89 12.64 -2.21
CA GLN A 25 14.82 12.14 -3.23
C GLN A 25 14.13 11.84 -4.57
N ALA A 26 12.86 11.45 -4.54
CA ALA A 26 12.06 11.19 -5.74
C ALA A 26 11.85 12.45 -6.62
N TYR A 27 12.05 13.65 -6.06
CA TYR A 27 11.95 14.91 -6.80
C TYR A 27 13.29 15.37 -7.40
N THR A 28 14.31 14.53 -7.37
CA THR A 28 15.66 14.90 -7.83
C THR A 28 16.22 13.84 -8.79
N ALA A 29 16.88 14.30 -9.85
CA ALA A 29 17.64 13.43 -10.75
C ALA A 29 19.07 13.13 -10.24
N ALA A 30 19.39 13.52 -8.99
CA ALA A 30 20.74 13.45 -8.45
C ALA A 30 21.16 12.04 -8.00
N LEU A 31 20.21 11.11 -7.87
CA LEU A 31 20.45 9.74 -7.45
C LEU A 31 20.06 8.78 -8.56
N THR A 32 20.90 7.78 -8.79
CA THR A 32 20.53 6.63 -9.62
C THR A 32 19.46 5.79 -8.90
N PRO A 33 18.62 5.04 -9.65
CA PRO A 33 17.63 4.15 -9.04
C PRO A 33 18.24 3.15 -8.05
N GLU A 34 19.43 2.61 -8.36
CA GLU A 34 20.17 1.72 -7.44
C GLU A 34 20.50 2.41 -6.11
N ARG A 35 20.92 3.68 -6.13
CA ARG A 35 21.19 4.43 -4.89
C ARG A 35 19.90 4.73 -4.12
N GLN A 36 18.81 5.04 -4.81
CA GLN A 36 17.51 5.24 -4.16
C GLN A 36 17.04 3.96 -3.46
N ARG A 37 17.17 2.80 -4.12
CA ARG A 37 16.87 1.49 -3.57
C ARG A 37 17.72 1.17 -2.35
N GLN A 38 19.03 1.39 -2.41
CA GLN A 38 19.94 1.17 -1.28
C GLN A 38 19.59 2.06 -0.07
N GLU A 39 19.24 3.31 -0.31
CA GLU A 39 18.80 4.22 0.76
C GLU A 39 17.46 3.78 1.36
N ALA A 40 16.51 3.31 0.55
CA ALA A 40 15.23 2.77 1.04
C ALA A 40 15.45 1.55 1.94
N GLN A 41 16.36 0.64 1.56
CA GLN A 41 16.73 -0.52 2.38
C GLN A 41 17.36 -0.17 3.74
N ARG A 42 17.94 1.02 3.89
CA ARG A 42 18.41 1.49 5.21
C ARG A 42 17.24 1.76 6.15
N TRP A 43 16.06 2.08 5.64
CA TRP A 43 14.90 2.38 6.48
C TRP A 43 14.61 1.27 7.47
N GLU A 44 14.49 0.03 7.01
CA GLU A 44 14.20 -1.10 7.89
C GLU A 44 15.30 -1.30 8.95
N ARG A 45 16.57 -1.24 8.54
CA ARG A 45 17.71 -1.52 9.44
C ARG A 45 17.87 -0.50 10.55
N GLU A 46 17.56 0.75 10.24
CA GLU A 46 17.79 1.89 11.14
C GLU A 46 16.57 2.12 12.04
N VAL A 47 15.35 1.87 11.53
CA VAL A 47 14.09 2.12 12.25
C VAL A 47 13.66 0.92 13.09
N LEU A 48 13.93 -0.32 12.65
CA LEU A 48 13.61 -1.52 13.41
C LEU A 48 14.84 -2.10 14.10
N SER A 49 14.65 -2.51 15.35
CA SER A 49 15.67 -3.26 16.10
C SER A 49 16.03 -4.58 15.40
N ALA A 50 17.21 -5.12 15.69
CA ALA A 50 17.64 -6.40 15.15
C ALA A 50 16.69 -7.54 15.55
N GLU A 51 16.17 -7.50 16.77
CA GLU A 51 15.22 -8.48 17.31
C GLU A 51 13.90 -8.43 16.55
N ALA A 52 13.37 -7.23 16.29
CA ALA A 52 12.13 -7.04 15.54
C ALA A 52 12.25 -7.59 14.11
N ARG A 53 13.37 -7.31 13.43
CA ARG A 53 13.64 -7.85 12.08
C ARG A 53 13.82 -9.36 12.10
N ALA A 54 14.49 -9.90 13.11
CA ALA A 54 14.68 -11.34 13.24
C ALA A 54 13.37 -12.07 13.57
N GLU A 55 12.48 -11.46 14.36
CA GLU A 55 11.12 -11.97 14.60
C GLU A 55 10.31 -12.02 13.30
N ALA A 56 10.31 -10.93 12.52
CA ALA A 56 9.61 -10.84 11.25
C ALA A 56 10.03 -11.97 10.28
N ARG A 57 11.35 -12.17 10.11
CA ARG A 57 11.91 -13.20 9.23
C ARG A 57 11.62 -14.65 9.65
N ARG A 58 11.46 -14.88 10.96
CA ARG A 58 11.08 -16.20 11.49
C ARG A 58 9.57 -16.42 11.47
N ARG A 59 8.78 -15.41 11.11
CA ARG A 59 7.33 -15.50 11.15
C ARG A 59 6.87 -16.48 10.05
N SER A 60 6.20 -17.54 10.50
CA SER A 60 5.47 -18.45 9.63
C SER A 60 3.97 -18.22 9.80
N PHE A 61 3.24 -18.39 8.70
CA PHE A 61 1.78 -18.34 8.67
C PHE A 61 1.26 -19.70 8.22
N SER A 62 0.18 -20.14 8.85
CA SER A 62 -0.56 -21.35 8.45
C SER A 62 -1.94 -20.92 7.97
N PRO A 63 -2.06 -20.37 6.75
CA PRO A 63 -3.34 -19.89 6.24
C PRO A 63 -4.33 -21.04 6.11
N ALA A 64 -5.56 -20.82 6.58
CA ALA A 64 -6.64 -21.79 6.41
C ALA A 64 -7.04 -21.85 4.92
N PRO A 65 -7.41 -23.04 4.38
CA PRO A 65 -7.83 -23.17 2.99
C PRO A 65 -8.93 -22.17 2.61
N LEU A 66 -8.82 -21.58 1.42
CA LEU A 66 -9.80 -20.61 0.91
C LEU A 66 -11.11 -21.25 0.44
N ARG A 67 -11.17 -22.57 0.30
CA ARG A 67 -12.35 -23.27 -0.28
C ARG A 67 -13.63 -23.04 0.52
N ASP A 68 -13.51 -22.77 1.81
CA ASP A 68 -14.64 -22.69 2.74
C ASP A 68 -14.87 -21.26 3.30
N ARG A 69 -14.23 -20.23 2.70
CA ARG A 69 -14.36 -18.85 3.19
C ARG A 69 -13.95 -17.79 2.17
N ARG A 70 -14.37 -16.55 2.44
CA ARG A 70 -13.84 -15.35 1.78
C ARG A 70 -12.37 -15.14 2.15
N LEU A 71 -11.58 -14.65 1.19
CA LEU A 71 -10.22 -14.17 1.43
C LEU A 71 -10.28 -12.87 2.23
N ARG A 72 -9.56 -12.78 3.35
CA ARG A 72 -9.51 -11.59 4.20
C ARG A 72 -8.48 -10.62 3.65
N LEU A 73 -8.97 -9.54 3.05
CA LEU A 73 -8.19 -8.48 2.46
C LEU A 73 -8.10 -7.31 3.45
N GLY A 74 -6.91 -7.06 3.98
CA GLY A 74 -6.61 -5.92 4.84
C GLY A 74 -6.12 -4.74 4.04
N LEU A 75 -6.57 -3.54 4.37
CA LEU A 75 -6.13 -2.28 3.75
C LEU A 75 -5.74 -1.27 4.82
N ILE A 76 -4.46 -0.91 4.90
CA ILE A 76 -3.94 0.14 5.78
C ILE A 76 -3.80 1.42 4.97
N SER A 77 -4.52 2.47 5.37
CA SER A 77 -4.49 3.74 4.66
C SER A 77 -4.75 4.93 5.58
N ALA A 78 -4.01 6.01 5.37
CA ALA A 78 -4.33 7.33 5.94
C ALA A 78 -5.30 8.12 5.03
N GLU A 79 -5.70 7.54 3.90
CA GLU A 79 -6.38 8.25 2.80
C GLU A 79 -7.81 7.81 2.56
N PHE A 80 -8.46 7.27 3.59
CA PHE A 80 -9.89 6.98 3.57
C PHE A 80 -10.71 8.27 3.71
N GLY A 81 -10.79 9.06 2.63
CA GLY A 81 -11.54 10.31 2.61
C GLY A 81 -11.28 11.12 1.34
N SER A 82 -11.38 12.45 1.47
CA SER A 82 -11.20 13.37 0.35
C SER A 82 -9.71 13.55 0.04
N HIS A 83 -9.14 12.58 -0.68
CA HIS A 83 -7.74 12.54 -1.07
C HIS A 83 -7.57 11.84 -2.43
N PRO A 84 -6.57 12.19 -3.26
CA PRO A 84 -6.33 11.53 -4.55
C PRO A 84 -6.27 10.00 -4.48
N VAL A 85 -5.52 9.46 -3.51
CA VAL A 85 -5.47 8.00 -3.25
C VAL A 85 -6.85 7.47 -2.85
N GLY A 86 -7.59 8.21 -2.01
CA GLY A 86 -8.95 7.85 -1.62
C GLY A 86 -9.86 7.69 -2.83
N HIS A 87 -9.83 8.60 -3.78
CA HIS A 87 -10.65 8.49 -5.00
C HIS A 87 -10.36 7.20 -5.79
N PHE A 88 -9.09 6.83 -5.96
CA PHE A 88 -8.74 5.57 -6.65
C PHE A 88 -9.13 4.33 -5.85
N LEU A 89 -8.93 4.37 -4.53
CA LEU A 89 -9.33 3.28 -3.65
C LEU A 89 -10.83 3.08 -3.65
N LEU A 90 -11.63 4.15 -3.57
CA LEU A 90 -13.08 4.05 -3.49
C LEU A 90 -13.67 3.35 -4.74
N SER A 91 -13.21 3.75 -5.94
CA SER A 91 -13.62 3.10 -7.19
C SER A 91 -13.25 1.61 -7.24
N TRP A 92 -12.07 1.26 -6.74
CA TRP A 92 -11.65 -0.13 -6.66
C TRP A 92 -12.47 -0.93 -5.64
N LEU A 93 -12.69 -0.39 -4.44
CA LEU A 93 -13.41 -1.06 -3.36
C LEU A 93 -14.89 -1.29 -3.70
N ARG A 94 -15.54 -0.36 -4.41
CA ARG A 94 -16.91 -0.55 -4.94
C ARG A 94 -17.02 -1.72 -5.92
N ALA A 95 -15.95 -2.00 -6.65
CA ALA A 95 -15.89 -3.06 -7.64
C ALA A 95 -15.40 -4.41 -7.08
N LEU A 96 -15.09 -4.48 -5.77
CA LEU A 96 -14.61 -5.67 -5.09
C LEU A 96 -15.73 -6.71 -5.01
N ASN A 97 -15.42 -7.97 -5.38
CA ASN A 97 -16.39 -9.05 -5.27
C ASN A 97 -16.54 -9.48 -3.80
N SER A 98 -17.64 -9.06 -3.17
CA SER A 98 -17.93 -9.36 -1.77
C SER A 98 -18.17 -10.85 -1.51
N GLU A 99 -18.53 -11.67 -2.50
CA GLU A 99 -18.64 -13.13 -2.31
C GLU A 99 -17.27 -13.80 -2.16
N ARG A 100 -16.21 -13.16 -2.67
CA ARG A 100 -14.83 -13.71 -2.67
C ARG A 100 -13.93 -13.07 -1.62
N PHE A 101 -14.14 -11.80 -1.29
CA PHE A 101 -13.25 -11.03 -0.41
C PHE A 101 -14.02 -10.48 0.77
N ALA A 102 -13.50 -10.65 1.99
CA ALA A 102 -13.91 -9.94 3.18
C ALA A 102 -12.95 -8.77 3.42
N LEU A 103 -13.47 -7.55 3.39
CA LEU A 103 -12.68 -6.32 3.43
C LEU A 103 -12.52 -5.80 4.87
N TYR A 104 -11.27 -5.71 5.30
CA TYR A 104 -10.85 -5.16 6.57
C TYR A 104 -10.12 -3.84 6.32
N CYS A 105 -10.68 -2.73 6.77
CA CYS A 105 -10.06 -1.42 6.65
C CYS A 105 -9.42 -1.02 7.98
N TYR A 106 -8.14 -0.64 7.91
CA TYR A 106 -7.33 -0.15 9.03
C TYR A 106 -6.92 1.31 8.80
N PRO A 107 -7.79 2.28 9.12
CA PRO A 107 -7.43 3.69 9.05
C PRO A 107 -6.23 4.02 9.94
N SER A 108 -5.15 4.51 9.35
CA SER A 108 -3.97 4.97 10.08
C SER A 108 -4.00 6.46 10.39
N LEU A 109 -5.05 7.14 9.96
CA LEU A 109 -5.42 8.50 10.32
C LEU A 109 -6.95 8.58 10.17
N GLU A 110 -7.65 8.96 11.23
CA GLU A 110 -9.09 9.19 11.13
C GLU A 110 -9.40 10.53 10.47
N ARG A 111 -10.34 10.49 9.52
CA ARG A 111 -10.74 11.61 8.68
C ARG A 111 -12.20 11.95 8.98
N PRO A 112 -12.50 13.12 9.56
CA PRO A 112 -13.85 13.48 9.99
C PRO A 112 -14.78 13.87 8.84
N GLU A 113 -14.25 14.04 7.62
CA GLU A 113 -15.05 14.44 6.47
C GLU A 113 -16.09 13.38 6.03
N PRO A 114 -17.24 13.79 5.45
CA PRO A 114 -18.29 12.86 5.02
C PRO A 114 -17.84 11.79 4.02
N GLU A 115 -16.79 12.06 3.23
CA GLU A 115 -16.29 11.11 2.24
C GLU A 115 -15.71 9.84 2.89
N SER A 116 -15.22 9.92 4.14
CA SER A 116 -14.70 8.75 4.86
C SER A 116 -15.79 7.72 5.17
N ALA A 117 -17.04 8.15 5.34
CA ALA A 117 -18.18 7.28 5.59
C ALA A 117 -18.42 6.28 4.44
N ARG A 118 -18.16 6.68 3.20
CA ARG A 118 -18.30 5.81 2.02
C ARG A 118 -17.36 4.61 2.04
N PHE A 119 -16.16 4.78 2.61
CA PHE A 119 -15.24 3.65 2.79
C PHE A 119 -15.70 2.73 3.91
N ARG A 120 -16.23 3.30 5.00
CA ARG A 120 -16.76 2.55 6.13
C ARG A 120 -17.94 1.66 5.74
N GLU A 121 -18.83 2.17 4.88
CA GLU A 121 -19.98 1.42 4.35
C GLU A 121 -19.58 0.22 3.47
N LEU A 122 -18.41 0.28 2.81
CA LEU A 122 -17.91 -0.80 1.97
C LEU A 122 -17.14 -1.87 2.76
N ALA A 123 -16.67 -1.55 3.96
CA ALA A 123 -15.86 -2.45 4.77
C ALA A 123 -16.74 -3.46 5.51
N ASP A 124 -16.37 -4.74 5.49
CA ASP A 124 -16.95 -5.72 6.41
C ASP A 124 -16.50 -5.43 7.85
N VAL A 125 -15.27 -4.94 8.00
CA VAL A 125 -14.67 -4.59 9.30
C VAL A 125 -13.90 -3.27 9.19
N TRP A 126 -14.19 -2.34 10.10
CA TRP A 126 -13.53 -1.03 10.19
C TRP A 126 -12.85 -0.86 11.55
N LEU A 127 -11.52 -0.89 11.58
CA LEU A 127 -10.72 -0.86 12.80
C LEU A 127 -9.64 0.23 12.72
N PRO A 128 -9.91 1.46 13.20
CA PRO A 128 -8.90 2.51 13.27
C PRO A 128 -7.68 2.08 14.10
N ILE A 129 -6.49 2.41 13.59
CA ILE A 129 -5.19 2.08 14.21
C ILE A 129 -4.32 3.31 14.47
N ASP A 130 -4.85 4.52 14.31
CA ASP A 130 -4.15 5.80 14.51
C ASP A 130 -3.56 5.91 15.94
N GLY A 131 -4.32 5.47 16.96
CA GLY A 131 -3.88 5.44 18.35
C GLY A 131 -3.00 4.25 18.75
N LEU A 132 -2.71 3.32 17.83
CA LEU A 132 -1.94 2.11 18.13
C LEU A 132 -0.47 2.28 17.74
N SER A 133 0.43 1.74 18.57
CA SER A 133 1.81 1.49 18.11
C SER A 133 1.82 0.47 16.96
N ASP A 134 2.88 0.46 16.15
CA ASP A 134 3.02 -0.54 15.09
C ASP A 134 2.92 -1.97 15.63
N ALA A 135 3.51 -2.23 16.80
CA ALA A 135 3.47 -3.55 17.43
C ALA A 135 2.03 -3.97 17.81
N GLN A 136 1.23 -3.05 18.35
CA GLN A 136 -0.18 -3.30 18.67
C GLN A 136 -1.02 -3.51 17.40
N ALA A 137 -0.82 -2.68 16.37
CA ALA A 137 -1.53 -2.84 15.10
C ALA A 137 -1.18 -4.18 14.41
N VAL A 138 0.09 -4.60 14.47
CA VAL A 138 0.53 -5.93 13.99
C VAL A 138 -0.18 -7.06 14.73
N GLN A 139 -0.31 -6.97 16.07
CA GLN A 139 -1.05 -7.97 16.85
C GLN A 139 -2.53 -8.03 16.44
N GLN A 140 -3.18 -6.88 16.25
CA GLN A 140 -4.55 -6.79 15.78
C GLN A 140 -4.72 -7.46 14.40
N ILE A 141 -3.91 -7.06 13.41
CA ILE A 141 -3.97 -7.60 12.03
C ILE A 141 -3.73 -9.12 12.01
N ARG A 142 -2.79 -9.61 12.83
CA ARG A 142 -2.54 -11.05 12.97
C ARG A 142 -3.70 -11.79 13.61
N SER A 143 -4.36 -11.19 14.61
CA SER A 143 -5.56 -11.74 15.26
C SER A 143 -6.73 -11.82 14.29
N ASP A 144 -6.87 -10.82 13.42
CA ASP A 144 -7.86 -10.78 12.35
C ASP A 144 -7.57 -11.81 11.24
N LYS A 145 -6.39 -12.44 11.26
CA LYS A 145 -5.93 -13.45 10.28
C LYS A 145 -6.07 -12.94 8.85
N ILE A 146 -5.63 -11.71 8.61
CA ILE A 146 -5.57 -11.14 7.26
C ILE A 146 -4.70 -12.03 6.37
N ASP A 147 -5.20 -12.36 5.18
CA ASP A 147 -4.49 -13.18 4.20
C ASP A 147 -3.59 -12.31 3.32
N VAL A 148 -4.13 -11.20 2.83
CA VAL A 148 -3.44 -10.23 1.99
C VAL A 148 -3.59 -8.86 2.62
N LEU A 149 -2.47 -8.21 2.92
CA LEU A 149 -2.43 -6.86 3.49
C LEU A 149 -1.88 -5.86 2.48
N ILE A 150 -2.66 -4.83 2.18
CA ILE A 150 -2.27 -3.76 1.27
C ILE A 150 -1.99 -2.48 2.08
N GLU A 151 -0.80 -1.93 1.87
CA GLU A 151 -0.33 -0.66 2.43
C GLU A 151 -0.33 0.42 1.33
N THR A 152 -0.83 1.61 1.63
CA THR A 152 -1.11 2.62 0.58
C THR A 152 -0.22 3.84 0.56
N ARG A 153 0.65 4.05 1.54
CA ARG A 153 1.41 5.29 1.73
C ARG A 153 2.87 5.19 1.31
N GLY A 154 3.52 4.03 1.42
CA GLY A 154 4.97 3.93 1.19
C GLY A 154 5.72 4.97 2.06
N HIS A 155 6.70 5.69 1.51
CA HIS A 155 7.43 6.73 2.27
C HIS A 155 6.74 8.09 2.33
N THR A 156 5.43 8.20 2.02
CA THR A 156 4.67 9.44 2.21
C THR A 156 4.26 9.65 3.69
N GLU A 157 3.72 10.83 4.02
CA GLU A 157 3.35 11.19 5.40
C GLU A 157 2.34 10.21 6.03
N ASN A 158 2.34 10.01 7.35
CA ASN A 158 1.40 9.11 8.05
C ASN A 158 1.41 7.65 7.54
N ASN A 159 2.51 7.21 6.92
CA ASN A 159 2.69 5.80 6.58
C ASN A 159 2.84 4.93 7.83
N ARG A 160 2.58 3.63 7.65
CA ARG A 160 2.71 2.61 8.70
C ARG A 160 3.63 1.48 8.25
N LEU A 161 4.75 1.82 7.60
CA LEU A 161 5.71 0.85 7.07
C LEU A 161 6.29 -0.08 8.15
N GLY A 162 6.32 0.35 9.42
CA GLY A 162 6.74 -0.49 10.54
C GLY A 162 5.81 -1.67 10.83
N ILE A 163 4.53 -1.60 10.42
CA ILE A 163 3.61 -2.75 10.46
C ILE A 163 4.04 -3.80 9.44
N ILE A 164 4.31 -3.37 8.21
CA ILE A 164 4.73 -4.26 7.13
C ILE A 164 6.09 -4.88 7.42
N ALA A 165 7.05 -4.08 7.89
CA ALA A 165 8.40 -4.53 8.24
C ALA A 165 8.42 -5.57 9.39
N ARG A 166 7.32 -5.72 10.14
CA ARG A 166 7.14 -6.74 11.17
C ARG A 166 6.42 -7.99 10.67
N ARG A 167 6.15 -8.10 9.38
CA ARG A 167 5.40 -9.20 8.74
C ARG A 167 4.06 -9.46 9.44
N ALA A 168 3.09 -8.60 9.19
CA ALA A 168 1.75 -8.63 9.78
C ALA A 168 0.82 -9.66 9.11
N ALA A 169 0.99 -9.91 7.81
CA ALA A 169 0.18 -10.85 7.03
C ALA A 169 1.07 -11.78 6.16
N PRO A 170 0.55 -12.94 5.69
CA PRO A 170 1.33 -13.86 4.86
C PRO A 170 1.67 -13.27 3.50
N VAL A 171 0.81 -12.43 2.93
CA VAL A 171 1.09 -11.66 1.71
C VAL A 171 0.93 -10.17 2.02
N GLN A 172 1.95 -9.38 1.70
CA GLN A 172 1.96 -7.94 1.92
C GLN A 172 2.32 -7.19 0.64
N CYS A 173 1.52 -6.18 0.31
CA CYS A 173 1.66 -5.44 -0.94
C CYS A 173 1.65 -3.93 -0.70
N HIS A 174 2.42 -3.19 -1.49
CA HIS A 174 2.26 -1.75 -1.63
C HIS A 174 1.35 -1.40 -2.81
N TYR A 175 0.39 -0.50 -2.56
CA TYR A 175 -0.46 0.15 -3.56
C TYR A 175 -1.17 1.34 -2.90
N ILE A 176 -1.00 2.62 -3.24
CA ILE A 176 -0.62 3.22 -4.51
C ILE A 176 0.15 4.56 -4.32
N GLY A 177 0.21 5.07 -3.09
CA GLY A 177 0.60 6.45 -2.81
C GLY A 177 2.09 6.76 -2.92
N TYR A 178 2.94 5.76 -3.20
CA TYR A 178 4.37 5.94 -3.39
C TYR A 178 4.84 5.29 -4.70
N PHE A 179 5.80 5.94 -5.37
CA PHE A 179 6.20 5.62 -6.74
C PHE A 179 7.62 5.04 -6.86
N ALA A 180 8.22 4.68 -5.73
CA ALA A 180 9.51 4.01 -5.65
C ALA A 180 9.41 2.85 -4.65
N THR A 181 10.45 2.04 -4.57
CA THR A 181 10.52 0.94 -3.60
C THR A 181 10.39 1.42 -2.16
N THR A 182 9.67 0.65 -1.34
CA THR A 182 9.65 0.83 0.12
C THR A 182 10.97 0.37 0.76
N GLY A 183 11.77 -0.42 0.04
CA GLY A 183 13.03 -0.97 0.53
C GLY A 183 12.87 -2.02 1.63
N LEU A 184 11.65 -2.40 1.99
CA LEU A 184 11.39 -3.36 3.07
C LEU A 184 11.62 -4.79 2.59
N THR A 185 12.27 -5.60 3.43
CA THR A 185 12.47 -7.04 3.21
C THR A 185 11.13 -7.78 3.20
N GLU A 186 10.22 -7.36 4.07
CA GLU A 186 8.96 -8.05 4.31
C GLU A 186 7.81 -7.57 3.40
N MET A 187 8.06 -6.66 2.46
CA MET A 187 7.08 -6.26 1.44
C MET A 187 7.23 -7.16 0.22
N ASP A 188 6.25 -8.04 -0.01
CA ASP A 188 6.34 -9.05 -1.08
C ASP A 188 6.16 -8.42 -2.46
N TYR A 189 5.13 -7.58 -2.60
CA TYR A 189 4.72 -7.07 -3.90
C TYR A 189 4.60 -5.55 -3.95
N PHE A 190 4.97 -5.00 -5.08
CA PHE A 190 4.60 -3.65 -5.47
C PHE A 190 3.61 -3.73 -6.62
N ILE A 191 2.35 -3.32 -6.39
CA ILE A 191 1.30 -3.42 -7.41
C ILE A 191 1.44 -2.26 -8.38
N GLY A 192 1.82 -2.56 -9.62
CA GLY A 192 2.08 -1.57 -10.67
C GLY A 192 1.45 -1.93 -12.01
N ASP A 193 1.98 -1.35 -13.08
CA ASP A 193 1.63 -1.70 -14.46
C ASP A 193 2.87 -1.56 -15.37
N ALA A 194 2.80 -2.15 -16.56
CA ALA A 194 3.91 -2.17 -17.50
C ALA A 194 4.20 -0.80 -18.16
N VAL A 195 3.30 0.18 -18.03
CA VAL A 195 3.50 1.52 -18.59
C VAL A 195 4.34 2.37 -17.64
N LEU A 196 4.01 2.38 -16.35
CA LEU A 196 4.72 3.13 -15.32
C LEU A 196 5.98 2.43 -14.86
N ILE A 197 5.95 1.10 -14.79
CA ILE A 197 7.06 0.27 -14.33
C ILE A 197 7.29 -0.82 -15.37
N PRO A 198 7.93 -0.52 -16.50
CA PRO A 198 8.24 -1.53 -17.50
C PRO A 198 9.24 -2.58 -16.94
N PRO A 199 9.30 -3.81 -17.47
CA PRO A 199 10.11 -4.91 -16.92
C PRO A 199 11.58 -4.56 -16.67
N GLU A 200 12.15 -3.67 -17.46
CA GLU A 200 13.55 -3.22 -17.35
C GLU A 200 13.82 -2.49 -16.03
N HIS A 201 12.78 -2.01 -15.34
CA HIS A 201 12.88 -1.30 -14.07
C HIS A 201 12.70 -2.23 -12.85
N ASP A 202 12.58 -3.55 -13.02
CA ASP A 202 12.43 -4.49 -11.89
C ASP A 202 13.55 -4.37 -10.86
N SER A 203 14.78 -4.13 -11.31
CA SER A 203 15.94 -3.95 -10.43
C SER A 203 15.82 -2.76 -9.47
N HIS A 204 14.95 -1.78 -9.78
CA HIS A 204 14.73 -0.61 -8.94
C HIS A 204 13.92 -0.93 -7.67
N PHE A 205 13.28 -2.11 -7.60
CA PHE A 205 12.36 -2.49 -6.52
C PHE A 205 12.88 -3.67 -5.71
N THR A 206 12.84 -3.56 -4.37
CA THR A 206 13.09 -4.73 -3.50
C THR A 206 11.92 -5.70 -3.51
N GLU A 207 10.71 -5.17 -3.68
CA GLU A 207 9.49 -5.94 -3.89
C GLU A 207 9.47 -6.58 -5.28
N GLN A 208 8.73 -7.69 -5.42
CA GLN A 208 8.37 -8.17 -6.74
C GLN A 208 7.31 -7.24 -7.35
N VAL A 209 7.59 -6.70 -8.54
CA VAL A 209 6.62 -5.85 -9.24
C VAL A 209 5.50 -6.72 -9.82
N TRP A 210 4.32 -6.64 -9.22
CA TRP A 210 3.12 -7.27 -9.74
C TRP A 210 2.41 -6.32 -10.70
N ARG A 211 2.59 -6.56 -12.00
CA ARG A 211 2.02 -5.74 -13.07
C ARG A 211 0.60 -6.17 -13.39
N LEU A 212 -0.35 -5.28 -13.17
CA LEU A 212 -1.73 -5.46 -13.60
C LEU A 212 -1.80 -5.44 -15.15
N PRO A 213 -2.79 -6.12 -15.76
CA PRO A 213 -2.89 -6.25 -17.23
C PRO A 213 -3.19 -4.93 -17.96
N ARG A 214 -3.59 -3.89 -17.22
CA ARG A 214 -3.87 -2.54 -17.72
C ARG A 214 -3.19 -1.52 -16.82
N THR A 215 -3.75 -0.31 -16.71
CA THR A 215 -3.26 0.67 -15.74
C THR A 215 -3.54 0.21 -14.30
N ARG A 216 -2.63 0.56 -13.39
CA ARG A 216 -2.83 0.37 -11.96
C ARG A 216 -3.90 1.28 -11.35
N TYR A 217 -4.38 2.30 -12.07
CA TYR A 217 -5.37 3.24 -11.55
C TYR A 217 -6.80 2.78 -11.83
N ALA A 218 -7.63 2.72 -10.78
CA ALA A 218 -9.08 2.56 -10.91
C ALA A 218 -9.75 3.91 -10.63
N TYR A 219 -10.45 4.50 -11.59
CA TYR A 219 -11.07 5.81 -11.44
C TYR A 219 -12.50 5.82 -11.96
N GLU A 220 -13.44 6.32 -11.15
CA GLU A 220 -14.79 6.66 -11.56
C GLU A 220 -14.86 8.17 -11.90
N PRO A 221 -15.49 8.55 -13.03
CA PRO A 221 -15.74 9.94 -13.34
C PRO A 221 -16.51 10.62 -12.19
N LEU A 222 -16.15 11.87 -11.89
CA LEU A 222 -16.93 12.69 -10.95
C LEU A 222 -18.38 12.77 -11.43
N LEU A 223 -19.34 12.69 -10.50
CA LEU A 223 -20.78 12.80 -10.80
C LEU A 223 -21.15 14.10 -11.54
N GLN A 224 -20.34 15.15 -11.37
CA GLN A 224 -20.50 16.45 -12.03
C GLN A 224 -19.65 16.61 -13.30
N ALA A 225 -18.97 15.55 -13.74
CA ALA A 225 -18.22 15.60 -14.99
C ALA A 225 -19.20 15.89 -16.14
N PRO A 226 -18.87 16.86 -17.02
CA PRO A 226 -19.75 17.20 -18.13
C PRO A 226 -20.04 15.95 -18.97
N THR A 227 -21.31 15.78 -19.35
CA THR A 227 -21.73 14.71 -20.25
C THR A 227 -20.94 14.84 -21.54
N ARG A 228 -20.26 13.76 -21.95
CA ARG A 228 -19.40 13.76 -23.14
C ARG A 228 -20.16 14.26 -24.36
N VAL A 229 -19.58 15.24 -25.06
CA VAL A 229 -20.01 15.67 -26.39
C VAL A 229 -19.01 15.09 -27.41
N GLY A 230 -19.40 14.04 -28.13
CA GLY A 230 -18.64 13.49 -29.27
C GLY A 230 -18.00 12.09 -29.11
N ASN A 231 -17.65 11.49 -30.25
CA ASN A 231 -17.19 10.09 -30.43
C ASN A 231 -15.68 9.85 -30.28
N HIS A 232 -14.95 10.74 -29.59
CA HIS A 232 -13.48 10.63 -29.49
C HIS A 232 -13.08 10.02 -28.14
N THR A 233 -13.29 8.70 -28.00
CA THR A 233 -12.51 7.73 -27.21
C THR A 233 -13.40 6.52 -26.91
N ARG A 234 -12.95 5.33 -27.31
CA ARG A 234 -13.63 4.04 -27.03
C ARG A 234 -13.99 3.96 -25.54
N ARG A 235 -15.26 3.64 -25.25
CA ARG A 235 -15.80 3.37 -23.90
C ARG A 235 -14.90 2.42 -23.08
N ASP A 236 -14.18 1.54 -23.76
CA ASP A 236 -13.39 0.47 -23.15
C ASP A 236 -12.04 0.92 -22.54
N SER A 237 -11.57 2.16 -22.77
CA SER A 237 -10.23 2.56 -22.34
C SER A 237 -10.15 3.16 -20.92
N PHE A 238 -11.23 3.76 -20.39
CA PHE A 238 -11.21 4.42 -19.07
C PHE A 238 -12.27 3.93 -18.07
N ALA A 239 -13.34 3.26 -18.52
CA ALA A 239 -14.45 2.85 -17.65
C ALA A 239 -14.44 1.37 -17.26
N SER A 240 -13.36 0.65 -17.52
CA SER A 240 -13.20 -0.71 -17.02
C SER A 240 -12.37 -0.66 -15.76
N ALA A 241 -13.02 -0.77 -14.60
CA ALA A 241 -12.39 -1.31 -13.41
C ALA A 241 -11.91 -2.73 -13.73
N VAL A 242 -10.73 -2.86 -14.35
CA VAL A 242 -10.03 -4.15 -14.48
C VAL A 242 -9.32 -4.42 -13.18
N SER A 243 -10.19 -4.64 -12.21
CA SER A 243 -10.14 -5.69 -11.24
C SER A 243 -8.82 -6.40 -10.94
N ILE A 244 -8.44 -6.27 -9.68
CA ILE A 244 -7.98 -7.37 -8.84
C ILE A 244 -9.14 -8.40 -8.67
N ARG A 245 -9.84 -8.84 -9.74
CA ARG A 245 -10.94 -9.83 -9.65
C ARG A 245 -10.39 -11.24 -9.83
N ASP A 246 -9.44 -11.46 -10.73
CA ASP A 246 -9.00 -12.82 -11.08
C ASP A 246 -7.58 -13.17 -10.64
N ASP A 247 -6.70 -12.18 -10.50
CA ASP A 247 -5.27 -12.42 -10.29
C ASP A 247 -4.89 -12.73 -8.82
N VAL A 248 -5.78 -12.52 -7.85
CA VAL A 248 -5.51 -12.93 -6.45
C VAL A 248 -5.46 -14.45 -6.31
N LYS A 249 -6.02 -15.22 -7.26
CA LYS A 249 -5.87 -16.69 -7.27
C LYS A 249 -4.42 -17.15 -7.43
N CYS A 250 -3.52 -16.27 -7.90
CA CYS A 250 -2.10 -16.58 -8.02
C CYS A 250 -1.29 -16.28 -6.74
N LEU A 251 -1.92 -15.72 -5.70
CA LEU A 251 -1.25 -15.32 -4.46
C LEU A 251 -1.51 -16.26 -3.27
N VAL A 252 -2.29 -17.33 -3.46
CA VAL A 252 -2.71 -18.26 -2.39
C VAL A 252 -2.85 -19.68 -2.89
#